data_AF-A0A6G1RHD4-F1
#
_entry.id   AF-A0A6G1RHD4-F1
#
_cell.length_a   1.000
_cell.length_b   1.000
_cell.length_c   1.000
_cell.angle_alpha   90.00
_cell.angle_beta   90.00
_cell.angle_gamma   90.00
#
_symmetry.space_group_name_H-M   'P 1'
#
loop_
_entity.id
_entity.type
_entity.pdbx_description
1 polymer ?
#
loop_
_entity_poly.entity_id
_entity_poly.type
_entity_poly.pdbx_seq_one_letter_code
_entity_poly.pdbx_strand_id
1 'polypeptide(L)'
;IGDDNFNKIISFLYSTVGALDKIGPDGTQVAIIQFSDDPRTEFKLNAYKTKETLLEAIQQIAYKGGNTKTGKAIKHAREILFTGEAGMRRGIPKVLVVITDGR
;
A
#
# COMPACT_ATOMS: atom_id res chain seq x y z
N ILE A 1 -11.21 -6.23 -11.78
CA ILE A 1 -9.91 -6.95 -11.85
C ILE A 1 -10.12 -8.48 -11.83
N GLY A 2 -9.42 -9.24 -12.68
CA GLY A 2 -9.31 -10.71 -12.57
C GLY A 2 -7.91 -11.10 -12.06
N ASP A 3 -7.69 -12.36 -11.69
CA ASP A 3 -6.47 -12.84 -11.01
C ASP A 3 -5.16 -12.47 -11.74
N ASP A 4 -5.15 -12.54 -13.08
CA ASP A 4 -3.97 -12.17 -13.89
C ASP A 4 -3.61 -10.68 -13.76
N ASN A 5 -4.61 -9.81 -13.64
CA ASN A 5 -4.38 -8.37 -13.44
C ASN A 5 -3.94 -8.08 -12.00
N PHE A 6 -4.35 -8.90 -11.03
CA PHE A 6 -3.87 -8.78 -9.65
C PHE A 6 -2.38 -9.12 -9.55
N ASN A 7 -1.93 -10.20 -10.19
CA ASN A 7 -0.51 -10.58 -10.20
C ASN A 7 0.39 -9.49 -10.83
N LYS A 8 -0.11 -8.78 -11.85
CA LYS A 8 0.59 -7.62 -12.42
C LYS A 8 0.72 -6.47 -11.41
N ILE A 9 -0.32 -6.21 -10.61
CA ILE A 9 -0.27 -5.19 -9.56
C ILE A 9 0.74 -5.58 -8.49
N ILE A 10 0.75 -6.84 -8.03
CA ILE A 10 1.75 -7.31 -7.05
C ILE A 10 3.17 -7.16 -7.62
N SER A 11 3.38 -7.53 -8.88
CA SER A 11 4.69 -7.38 -9.55
C SER A 11 5.13 -5.92 -9.67
N PHE A 12 4.20 -5.01 -9.99
CA PHE A 12 4.45 -3.57 -10.03
C PHE A 12 4.82 -3.03 -8.65
N LEU A 13 4.08 -3.41 -7.61
CA LEU A 13 4.35 -2.99 -6.23
C LEU A 13 5.72 -3.49 -5.77
N TYR A 14 6.03 -4.76 -6.01
CA TYR A 14 7.31 -5.37 -5.67
C TYR A 14 8.47 -4.62 -6.34
N SER A 15 8.38 -4.38 -7.65
CA SER A 15 9.42 -3.70 -8.41
C SER A 15 9.61 -2.24 -7.99
N THR A 16 8.49 -1.52 -7.78
CA THR A 16 8.51 -0.12 -7.36
C THR A 16 9.12 0.03 -5.96
N VAL A 17 8.71 -0.80 -5.01
CA VAL A 17 9.25 -0.78 -3.64
C VAL A 17 10.70 -1.25 -3.61
N GLY A 18 11.05 -2.26 -4.41
CA GLY A 18 12.42 -2.77 -4.50
C GLY A 18 13.43 -1.73 -4.99
N ALA A 19 12.98 -0.82 -5.87
CA ALA A 19 13.78 0.27 -6.42
C ALA A 19 14.02 1.43 -5.42
N LEU A 20 13.29 1.50 -4.30
CA LEU A 20 13.53 2.52 -3.28
C LEU A 20 14.83 2.22 -2.54
N ASP A 21 15.69 3.22 -2.36
CA ASP A 21 17.03 3.06 -1.78
C ASP A 21 16.97 2.49 -0.34
N LYS A 22 16.40 3.27 0.59
CA LYS A 22 16.29 2.91 2.01
C LYS A 22 14.83 2.75 2.44
N ILE A 23 14.48 1.58 2.98
CA ILE A 23 13.19 1.30 3.64
C ILE A 23 13.38 1.27 5.15
N GLY A 24 12.46 1.86 5.91
CA GLY A 24 12.41 1.77 7.37
C GLY A 24 12.23 3.11 8.09
N PRO A 25 12.37 3.14 9.43
CA PRO A 25 12.12 4.34 10.25
C PRO A 25 12.91 5.58 9.83
N ASP A 26 14.13 5.37 9.33
CA ASP A 26 15.05 6.43 8.87
C ASP A 26 15.11 6.53 7.34
N GLY A 27 14.13 5.96 6.64
CA GLY A 27 14.04 5.92 5.19
C GLY A 27 12.60 6.07 4.71
N THR A 28 12.28 5.50 3.56
CA THR A 28 10.93 5.44 3.04
C THR A 28 10.11 4.41 3.82
N GLN A 29 8.87 4.77 4.13
CA GLN A 29 7.90 3.90 4.79
C GLN A 29 6.72 3.69 3.85
N VAL A 30 6.28 2.46 3.71
CA VAL A 30 5.23 2.06 2.76
C VAL A 30 4.08 1.44 3.52
N ALA A 31 2.87 1.85 3.15
CA ALA A 31 1.63 1.27 3.62
C ALA A 31 0.81 0.86 2.40
N ILE A 32 0.03 -0.21 2.52
CA ILE A 32 -0.81 -0.70 1.43
C ILE A 32 -2.24 -0.88 1.93
N ILE A 33 -3.16 -0.34 1.13
CA ILE A 33 -4.60 -0.63 1.22
C ILE A 33 -5.01 -1.26 -0.10
N GLN A 34 -5.70 -2.39 0.00
CA GLN A 34 -6.49 -2.90 -1.11
C GLN A 34 -7.92 -2.37 -0.98
N PHE A 35 -8.51 -1.90 -2.08
CA PHE A 35 -9.90 -1.47 -2.07
C PHE A 35 -10.69 -2.19 -3.15
N SER A 36 -11.91 -2.58 -2.76
CA SER A 36 -12.95 -3.00 -3.68
C SER A 36 -14.26 -2.34 -3.25
N ASP A 37 -15.21 -3.10 -2.69
CA ASP A 37 -16.42 -2.56 -2.08
C ASP A 37 -16.14 -1.78 -0.79
N ASP A 38 -15.15 -2.26 -0.04
CA ASP A 38 -14.64 -1.66 1.19
C ASP A 38 -13.10 -1.72 1.22
N PRO A 39 -12.44 -0.73 1.84
CA PRO A 39 -10.99 -0.71 1.98
C PRO A 39 -10.52 -1.72 3.03
N ARG A 40 -9.47 -2.48 2.70
CA ARG A 40 -8.72 -3.36 3.61
C ARG A 40 -7.29 -2.83 3.72
N THR A 41 -6.88 -2.48 4.92
CA THR A 41 -5.47 -2.17 5.20
C THR A 41 -4.71 -3.50 5.23
N GLU A 42 -3.76 -3.69 4.31
CA GLU A 42 -2.82 -4.81 4.36
C GLU A 42 -1.79 -4.56 5.46
N PHE A 43 -1.22 -3.34 5.49
CA PHE A 43 -0.31 -2.90 6.54
C PHE A 43 -0.13 -1.38 6.57
N LYS A 44 0.26 -0.86 7.74
CA LYS A 44 0.51 0.56 8.05
C LYS A 44 1.98 0.95 7.78
N LEU A 45 2.30 2.25 7.81
CA LEU A 45 3.64 2.78 7.45
C LEU A 45 4.75 2.27 8.37
N ASN A 46 4.43 2.00 9.63
CA ASN A 46 5.37 1.49 10.64
C ASN A 46 5.43 -0.04 10.74
N ALA A 47 4.71 -0.79 9.89
CA ALA A 47 4.64 -2.25 9.99
C ALA A 47 5.98 -2.92 9.66
N TYR A 48 6.70 -2.41 8.66
CA TYR A 48 7.95 -3.00 8.20
C TYR A 48 9.12 -2.03 8.37
N LYS A 49 10.26 -2.57 8.82
CA LYS A 49 11.46 -1.80 9.13
C LYS A 49 12.61 -2.03 8.15
N THR A 50 12.48 -3.03 7.28
CA THR A 50 13.50 -3.36 6.27
C THR A 50 12.86 -3.60 4.91
N LYS A 51 13.66 -3.54 3.85
CA LYS A 51 13.19 -3.76 2.48
C LYS A 51 12.75 -5.20 2.27
N GLU A 52 13.50 -6.15 2.83
CA GLU A 52 13.30 -7.59 2.69
C GLU A 52 11.93 -7.99 3.24
N THR A 53 11.65 -7.63 4.50
CA THR A 53 10.39 -7.96 5.17
C THR A 53 9.18 -7.29 4.51
N LEU A 54 9.36 -6.09 3.95
CA LEU A 54 8.32 -5.40 3.20
C LEU A 54 8.04 -6.09 1.85
N LEU A 55 9.07 -6.52 1.13
CA LEU A 55 8.93 -7.20 -0.15
C LEU A 55 8.27 -8.58 0.02
N GLU A 56 8.64 -9.33 1.05
CA GLU A 56 7.98 -10.59 1.43
C GLU A 56 6.49 -10.35 1.70
N ALA A 57 6.15 -9.32 2.48
CA ALA A 57 4.76 -8.98 2.78
C ALA A 57 3.95 -8.64 1.53
N ILE A 58 4.53 -7.92 0.57
CA ILE A 58 3.87 -7.58 -0.71
C ILE A 58 3.50 -8.85 -1.49
N GLN A 59 4.39 -9.84 -1.51
CA GLN A 59 4.13 -11.12 -2.20
C GLN A 59 3.03 -11.95 -1.54
N GLN A 60 2.77 -11.75 -0.24
CA GLN A 60 1.73 -12.46 0.51
C GLN A 60 0.35 -11.78 0.45
N ILE A 61 0.22 -10.62 -0.21
CA ILE A 61 -1.08 -9.95 -0.34
C ILE A 61 -2.00 -10.82 -1.20
N ALA A 62 -3.13 -11.22 -0.61
CA ALA A 62 -4.15 -12.02 -1.29
C ALA A 62 -5.17 -11.14 -2.02
N TYR A 63 -5.63 -11.58 -3.19
CA TYR A 63 -6.69 -10.88 -3.92
C TYR A 63 -8.00 -10.84 -3.13
N LYS A 64 -8.53 -9.66 -2.84
CA LYS A 64 -9.79 -9.48 -2.10
C LYS A 64 -11.05 -9.67 -2.94
N GLY A 65 -10.97 -9.50 -4.27
CA GLY A 65 -12.17 -9.48 -5.12
C GLY A 65 -13.15 -8.33 -4.81
N GLY A 66 -14.27 -8.26 -5.54
CA GLY A 66 -15.32 -7.24 -5.38
C GLY A 66 -15.31 -6.12 -6.44
N ASN A 67 -16.21 -5.14 -6.30
CA ASN A 67 -16.36 -4.01 -7.23
C ASN A 67 -15.37 -2.85 -6.95
N THR A 68 -15.34 -1.80 -7.76
CA THR A 68 -14.42 -0.65 -7.58
C THR A 68 -15.11 0.54 -6.90
N LYS A 69 -14.72 0.92 -5.67
CA LYS A 69 -15.23 2.13 -4.96
C LYS A 69 -14.09 3.04 -4.46
N THR A 70 -13.44 3.75 -5.39
CA THR A 70 -12.25 4.58 -5.15
C THR A 70 -12.44 5.70 -4.11
N GLY A 71 -13.62 6.33 -4.04
CA GLY A 71 -13.88 7.44 -3.12
C GLY A 71 -13.72 7.07 -1.63
N LYS A 72 -14.18 5.87 -1.25
CA LYS A 72 -13.99 5.34 0.12
C LYS A 72 -12.53 5.06 0.43
N ALA A 73 -11.76 4.60 -0.56
CA ALA A 73 -10.36 4.22 -0.38
C ALA A 73 -9.48 5.42 0.00
N ILE A 74 -9.67 6.56 -0.67
CA ILE A 74 -8.90 7.78 -0.38
C ILE A 74 -9.20 8.30 1.03
N LYS A 75 -10.48 8.32 1.43
CA LYS A 75 -10.88 8.70 2.78
C LYS A 75 -10.23 7.80 3.83
N HIS A 76 -10.26 6.49 3.60
CA HIS A 76 -9.65 5.49 4.49
C HIS A 76 -8.13 5.66 4.59
N ALA A 77 -7.43 5.91 3.49
CA ALA A 77 -5.99 6.18 3.50
C ALA A 77 -5.66 7.39 4.39
N ARG A 78 -6.42 8.48 4.27
CA ARG A 78 -6.25 9.67 5.12
C ARG A 78 -6.47 9.37 6.60
N GLU A 79 -7.54 8.65 6.92
CA GLU A 79 -7.97 8.43 8.31
C GLU A 79 -7.19 7.33 9.03
N ILE A 80 -6.64 6.36 8.30
CA ILE A 80 -6.00 5.16 8.88
C ILE A 80 -4.49 5.12 8.66
N LEU A 81 -3.98 5.55 7.51
CA LEU A 81 -2.54 5.44 7.21
C LEU A 81 -1.76 6.71 7.47
N PHE A 82 -2.36 7.88 7.20
CA PHE A 82 -1.72 9.17 7.45
C PHE A 82 -2.00 9.68 8.86
N THR A 83 -1.72 8.83 9.85
CA THR A 83 -1.81 9.15 11.27
C THR A 83 -0.48 8.87 11.97
N GLY A 84 -0.20 9.60 13.06
CA GLY A 84 1.03 9.38 13.84
C GLY A 84 1.13 7.94 14.36
N GLU A 85 0.02 7.37 14.81
CA GLU A 85 -0.08 5.98 15.27
C GLU A 85 0.28 4.96 14.17
N ALA A 86 -0.08 5.25 12.92
CA ALA A 86 0.25 4.42 11.78
C ALA A 86 1.68 4.61 11.26
N GLY A 87 2.48 5.49 11.88
CA GLY A 87 3.86 5.75 11.49
C GLY A 87 4.07 7.00 10.65
N MET A 88 3.05 7.84 10.46
CA MET A 88 3.22 9.11 9.75
C MET A 88 4.19 10.03 10.50
N ARG A 89 5.17 10.58 9.77
CA ARG A 89 6.17 11.51 10.31
C ARG A 89 5.87 12.96 9.92
N ARG A 90 6.06 13.89 10.87
CA ARG A 90 6.02 15.34 10.61
C ARG A 90 7.23 15.74 9.76
N GLY A 91 7.05 16.72 8.89
CA GLY A 91 8.13 17.23 8.03
C GLY A 91 8.53 16.34 6.84
N ILE A 92 7.96 15.13 6.72
CA ILE A 92 8.24 14.22 5.60
C ILE A 92 7.14 14.33 4.53
N PRO A 93 7.50 14.39 3.22
CA PRO A 93 6.54 14.33 2.12
C PRO A 93 5.67 13.08 2.18
N LYS A 94 4.39 13.23 1.83
CA LYS A 94 3.40 12.14 1.82
C LYS A 94 2.92 11.97 0.39
N VAL A 95 3.05 10.76 -0.13
CA VAL A 95 2.65 10.42 -1.50
C VAL A 95 1.61 9.33 -1.42
N LEU A 96 0.49 9.52 -2.14
CA LEU A 96 -0.53 8.50 -2.33
C LEU A 96 -0.51 8.10 -3.80
N VAL A 97 -0.19 6.84 -4.07
CA VAL A 97 -0.29 6.25 -5.41
C VAL A 97 -1.57 5.41 -5.46
N VAL A 98 -2.44 5.70 -6.41
CA VAL A 98 -3.70 4.96 -6.61
C VAL A 98 -3.58 4.15 -7.89
N ILE A 99 -3.77 2.84 -7.79
CA ILE A 99 -3.79 1.91 -8.91
C ILE A 99 -5.21 1.38 -9.05
N THR A 100 -5.82 1.56 -10.21
CA THR A 100 -7.19 1.13 -10.51
C THR A 100 -7.29 0.69 -11.97
N ASP A 101 -8.23 -0.20 -12.28
CA ASP A 101 -8.56 -0.58 -13.66
C ASP A 101 -9.54 0.41 -14.33
N GLY A 102 -9.92 1.48 -13.63
CA GLY A 102 -10.57 2.66 -14.22
C GLY A 102 -12.04 2.49 -14.60
N ARG A 103 -12.70 1.42 -14.13
CA ARG A 103 -14.16 1.26 -14.22
C ARG A 103 -14.91 2.05 -13.16
#